data_AF-A0A436F0C9-F1
#
_entry.id   AF-A0A436F0C9-F1
#
_cell.length_a   1.000
_cell.length_b   1.000
_cell.length_c   1.000
_cell.angle_alpha   90.00
_cell.angle_beta   90.00
_cell.angle_gamma   90.00
#
_symmetry.space_group_name_H-M   'P 1'
#
loop_
_entity.id
_entity.type
_entity.pdbx_description
1 polymer ?
#
loop_
_entity_poly.entity_id
_entity_poly.type
_entity_poly.pdbx_seq_one_letter_code
_entity_poly.pdbx_strand_id
1 'polypeptide(L)' 'MIKAFKADTDRKRILVRKADATRNRLLFVTHALRQLMAEEAFQDLLAAEGLNTLPRNLAARISRVEPA' A
#
# COMPACT_ATOMS: atom_id res chain seq x y z
N MET A 1 -15.89 -13.64 -33.29
CA MET A 1 -16.27 -13.91 -31.89
C MET A 1 -15.09 -14.35 -31.02
N ILE A 2 -14.45 -15.49 -31.26
CA ILE A 2 -13.38 -16.06 -30.38
C ILE A 2 -12.18 -15.11 -30.18
N LYS A 3 -11.72 -14.42 -31.24
CA LYS A 3 -10.56 -13.50 -31.16
C LYS A 3 -10.80 -12.31 -30.22
N ALA A 4 -12.01 -11.75 -30.23
CA ALA A 4 -12.37 -10.61 -29.38
C ALA A 4 -12.45 -11.01 -27.89
N PHE A 5 -13.04 -12.18 -27.60
CA PHE A 5 -13.09 -12.72 -26.25
C PHE A 5 -11.70 -13.04 -25.69
N LYS A 6 -10.82 -13.61 -26.51
CA LYS A 6 -9.42 -13.86 -26.13
C LYS A 6 -8.68 -12.56 -25.78
N ALA A 7 -8.80 -11.54 -26.63
CA ALA A 7 -8.18 -10.24 -26.38
C ALA A 7 -8.70 -9.57 -25.09
N ASP A 8 -10.00 -9.64 -24.83
CA ASP A 8 -10.60 -9.13 -23.59
C ASP A 8 -10.09 -9.88 -22.35
N THR A 9 -9.97 -11.21 -22.44
CA THR A 9 -9.43 -12.05 -21.36
C THR A 9 -7.97 -11.73 -21.06
N ASP A 10 -7.15 -11.57 -22.10
CA ASP A 10 -5.74 -11.19 -21.93
C ASP A 10 -5.60 -9.80 -21.29
N ARG A 11 -6.45 -8.84 -21.67
CA ARG A 11 -6.51 -7.50 -21.06
C ARG A 11 -6.87 -7.58 -19.58
N LYS A 12 -7.90 -8.35 -19.23
CA LYS A 12 -8.31 -8.58 -17.84
C LYS A 12 -7.18 -9.22 -17.01
N ARG A 13 -6.49 -10.21 -17.57
CA ARG A 13 -5.35 -10.86 -16.89
C ARG A 13 -4.21 -9.89 -16.60
N ILE A 14 -3.89 -9.00 -17.54
CA ILE A 14 -2.87 -7.95 -17.33
C ILE A 14 -3.33 -6.97 -16.23
N LEU A 15 -4.59 -6.56 -16.23
CA LEU A 15 -5.13 -5.67 -15.21
C LEU A 15 -5.06 -6.28 -13.80
N VAL A 16 -5.45 -7.55 -13.66
CA VAL A 16 -5.35 -8.29 -12.39
C VAL A 16 -3.90 -8.33 -11.90
N ARG A 17 -2.95 -8.72 -12.76
CA ARG A 17 -1.53 -8.77 -12.38
C ARG A 17 -0.99 -7.41 -11.92
N LYS A 18 -1.38 -6.32 -12.58
CA LYS A 18 -0.99 -4.95 -12.19
C LYS A 18 -1.60 -4.54 -10.85
N ALA A 19 -2.87 -4.89 -10.63
CA ALA A 19 -3.56 -4.64 -9.37
C ALA A 19 -2.88 -5.39 -8.22
N ASP A 20 -2.56 -6.68 -8.41
CA ASP A 20 -1.88 -7.50 -7.40
C ASP A 20 -0.48 -6.95 -7.07
N ALA A 21 0.31 -6.58 -8.07
CA ALA A 21 1.61 -5.96 -7.85
C ALA A 21 1.51 -4.64 -7.05
N THR A 22 0.51 -3.82 -7.37
CA THR A 22 0.25 -2.56 -6.65
C THR A 22 -0.18 -2.83 -5.21
N ARG A 23 -1.05 -3.83 -5.00
CA ARG A 23 -1.50 -4.24 -3.67
C ARG A 23 -0.34 -4.73 -2.82
N ASN A 24 0.51 -5.59 -3.36
CA ASN A 24 1.68 -6.12 -2.64
C ASN A 24 2.66 -5.01 -2.25
N ARG A 25 2.92 -4.06 -3.16
CA ARG A 25 3.77 -2.90 -2.87
C ARG A 25 3.16 -2.05 -1.76
N LEU A 26 1.86 -1.86 -1.78
CA LEU A 26 1.15 -1.08 -0.78
C LEU A 26 1.17 -1.76 0.59
N LEU A 27 0.92 -3.08 0.65
CA LEU A 27 1.01 -3.87 1.88
C LEU A 27 2.40 -3.75 2.51
N PHE A 28 3.45 -3.89 1.70
CA PHE A 28 4.83 -3.71 2.16
C PHE A 28 5.06 -2.32 2.76
N VAL A 29 4.67 -1.25 2.04
CA VAL A 29 4.86 0.13 2.51
C VAL A 29 4.08 0.38 3.79
N THR A 30 2.82 -0.07 3.87
CA THR A 30 1.99 0.13 5.08
C THR A 30 2.53 -0.64 6.28
N HIS A 31 3.06 -1.84 6.07
CA HIS A 31 3.67 -2.62 7.14
C HIS A 31 4.96 -1.97 7.64
N ALA A 32 5.86 -1.60 6.71
CA ALA A 32 7.12 -0.93 7.07
C ALA A 32 6.87 0.36 7.84
N LEU A 33 5.92 1.19 7.37
CA LEU A 33 5.53 2.41 8.07
C LEU A 33 4.90 2.11 9.44
N ARG A 34 4.09 1.07 9.57
CA ARG A 34 3.52 0.68 10.87
C ARG A 34 4.62 0.33 11.87
N GLN A 35 5.59 -0.48 11.45
CA GLN A 35 6.70 -0.90 12.31
C GLN A 35 7.56 0.29 12.71
N LEU A 36 7.89 1.15 11.75
CA LEU A 36 8.71 2.33 12.00
C LEU A 36 7.99 3.36 12.88
N MET A 37 6.69 3.54 12.69
CA MET A 37 5.86 4.40 13.53
C MET A 37 5.60 3.82 14.92
N ALA A 38 5.89 2.54 15.18
CA ALA A 38 5.80 1.97 16.52
C ALA A 38 7.02 2.34 17.39
N GLU A 39 8.09 2.86 16.80
CA GLU A 39 9.31 3.25 17.52
C GLU A 39 9.27 4.71 17.95
N GLU A 40 9.32 4.95 19.27
CA GLU A 40 9.31 6.29 19.87
C GLU A 40 10.46 7.16 19.36
N ALA A 41 11.67 6.61 19.28
CA ALA A 41 12.84 7.32 18.75
C ALA A 41 12.64 7.82 17.30
N PHE A 42 11.87 7.08 16.49
CA PHE A 42 11.55 7.51 15.13
C PHE A 42 10.49 8.62 15.12
N GLN A 43 9.49 8.55 16.01
CA GLN A 43 8.50 9.62 16.16
C GLN A 43 9.16 10.91 16.64
N ASP A 44 10.07 10.83 17.61
CA ASP A 44 10.82 11.97 18.13
C ASP A 44 11.68 12.62 17.05
N LEU A 45 12.37 11.80 16.25
CA LEU A 45 13.14 12.28 15.11
C LEU A 45 12.25 13.02 14.09
N LEU A 46 11.11 12.44 13.73
CA LEU A 46 10.17 13.11 12.82
C LEU A 46 9.63 14.42 13.40
N ALA A 47 9.37 14.49 14.71
CA ALA A 47 8.92 15.72 15.36
C ALA A 47 10.01 16.79 15.35
N ALA A 48 11.25 16.42 15.65
CA ALA A 48 12.41 17.33 15.63
C ALA A 48 12.68 17.90 14.23
N GLU A 49 12.48 17.10 13.19
CA GLU A 49 12.67 17.48 11.79
C GLU A 49 11.43 18.13 11.15
N GLY A 50 10.31 18.27 11.89
CA GLY A 50 9.07 18.85 11.36
C GLY A 50 8.33 17.96 10.33
N LEU A 51 8.58 16.65 10.36
CA LEU A 51 8.06 15.63 9.44
C LEU A 51 6.98 14.73 10.08
N ASN A 52 6.38 15.14 11.19
CA ASN A 52 5.40 14.35 11.95
C ASN A 52 4.00 14.28 11.32
N THR A 53 3.80 14.82 10.11
CA THR A 53 2.52 14.77 9.41
C THR A 53 2.45 13.61 8.44
N LEU A 54 1.40 12.79 8.55
CA LEU A 54 1.18 11.64 7.65
C LEU A 54 0.02 11.91 6.68
N PRO A 55 0.14 11.60 5.38
CA PRO A 55 -0.96 11.70 4.43
C PRO A 55 -2.18 10.87 4.88
N ARG A 56 -3.39 11.46 4.82
CA ARG A 56 -4.65 10.86 5.33
C ARG A 56 -4.90 9.44 4.82
N ASN A 57 -4.62 9.17 3.55
CA ASN A 57 -4.79 7.83 2.96
C ASN A 57 -3.82 6.79 3.53
N LEU A 58 -2.61 7.19 3.92
CA LEU A 58 -1.64 6.32 4.58
C LEU A 58 -2.02 6.12 6.05
N ALA A 59 -2.44 7.19 6.74
CA ALA A 59 -2.90 7.11 8.12
C ALA A 59 -4.03 6.10 8.28
N ALA A 60 -5.04 6.16 7.41
CA ALA A 60 -6.17 5.24 7.42
C ALA A 60 -5.78 3.78 7.13
N ARG A 61 -4.69 3.53 6.39
CA ARG A 61 -4.22 2.17 6.07
C ARG A 61 -3.36 1.59 7.19
N ILE A 62 -2.52 2.41 7.82
CA ILE A 62 -1.67 1.98 8.92
C ILE A 62 -2.51 1.70 10.17
N SER A 63 -3.54 2.52 10.43
CA SER A 63 -4.45 2.33 11.58
C SER A 63 -5.43 1.16 11.40
N ARG A 64 -5.75 0.78 10.16
CA ARG A 64 -6.60 -0.38 9.88
C ARG A 64 -5.81 -1.66 10.18
N VAL A 65 -6.08 -2.26 11.33
CA VAL A 65 -5.64 -3.63 11.63
C VAL A 65 -6.40 -4.56 10.70
N GLU A 66 -5.74 -5.05 9.64
CA GLU A 66 -6.28 -6.15 8.83
C GLU A 66 -6.18 -7.44 9.67
N PRO A 67 -7.29 -8.15 9.92
CA PRO A 67 -7.22 -9.47 10.54
C PRO A 67 -6.46 -10.42 9.59
N ALA A 68 -5.56 -11.21 10.19
CA ALA A 68 -4.73 -12.20 9.50
C ALA A 68 -5.56 -13.29 8.79
#